data_AF-A0A433PRU6-F1
#
_entry.id   AF-A0A433PRU6-F1
#
_cell.length_a   1.000
_cell.length_b   1.000
_cell.length_c   1.000
_cell.angle_alpha   90.00
_cell.angle_beta   90.00
_cell.angle_gamma   90.00
#
_symmetry.space_group_name_H-M   'P 1'
#
loop_
_entity.id
_entity.type
_entity.pdbx_description
1 polymer ?
#
loop_
_entity_poly.entity_id
_entity_poly.type
_entity_poly.pdbx_seq_one_letter_code
_entity_poly.pdbx_strand_id
1 'polypeptide(L)'
;MKSIVEIVDHYASLCEAPRFRNGHFKWKLRQKFLQLLEDTGGLPRALKQLLYFCFNYFNEDAAEFFAEEKEQSYGDIFRRVKNALNDSYNIKNLVGEKKECFVLRFYWNPSDFQTNPS
;
A
#
# COMPACT_ATOMS: atom_id res chain seq x y z
N MET A 1 5.78 8.59 -3.53
CA MET A 1 4.31 8.82 -3.51
C MET A 1 3.70 8.98 -4.91
N LYS A 2 4.26 9.81 -5.80
CA LYS A 2 3.70 10.05 -7.15
C LYS A 2 3.34 8.77 -7.92
N SER A 3 4.25 7.79 -7.98
CA SER A 3 4.02 6.51 -8.64
C SER A 3 2.90 5.67 -8.00
N ILE A 4 2.74 5.70 -6.67
CA ILE A 4 1.65 5.01 -5.97
C ILE A 4 0.30 5.62 -6.35
N VAL A 5 0.23 6.96 -6.38
CA VAL A 5 -0.98 7.68 -6.79
C VAL A 5 -1.33 7.36 -8.23
N GLU A 6 -0.37 7.29 -9.14
CA GLU A 6 -0.58 6.92 -10.54
C GLU A 6 -1.12 5.49 -10.68
N ILE A 7 -0.63 4.54 -9.87
CA ILE A 7 -1.17 3.17 -9.83
C ILE A 7 -2.63 3.17 -9.37
N VAL A 8 -2.96 3.88 -8.29
CA VAL A 8 -4.34 3.95 -7.80
C VAL A 8 -5.24 4.69 -8.79
N ASP A 9 -4.74 5.74 -9.45
CA ASP A 9 -5.45 6.45 -10.52
C ASP A 9 -5.76 5.54 -11.71
N HIS A 10 -4.87 4.61 -12.04
CA HIS A 10 -5.12 3.61 -13.07
C HIS A 10 -6.31 2.71 -12.70
N TYR A 11 -6.32 2.12 -11.49
CA TYR A 11 -7.47 1.32 -11.02
C TYR A 11 -8.76 2.15 -10.94
N ALA A 12 -8.68 3.37 -10.42
CA ALA A 12 -9.81 4.29 -10.35
C ALA A 12 -10.37 4.61 -11.74
N SER A 13 -9.51 4.72 -12.75
CA SER A 13 -9.93 4.96 -14.14
C SER A 13 -10.64 3.75 -14.73
N LEU A 14 -10.14 2.53 -14.49
CA LEU A 14 -10.76 1.29 -14.97
C LEU A 14 -12.16 1.08 -14.41
N CYS A 15 -12.42 1.57 -13.19
CA CYS A 15 -13.70 1.44 -12.51
C CYS A 15 -14.62 2.66 -12.68
N GLU A 16 -14.27 3.62 -13.54
CA GLU A 16 -15.01 4.88 -13.69
C GLU A 16 -15.29 5.59 -12.36
N ALA A 17 -14.29 5.57 -11.46
CA ALA A 17 -14.44 6.04 -10.09
C ALA A 17 -14.92 7.50 -10.02
N PRO A 18 -15.70 7.86 -8.98
CA PRO A 18 -16.24 9.20 -8.83
C PRO A 18 -15.18 10.31 -8.92
N ARG A 19 -15.49 11.34 -9.70
CA ARG A 19 -14.67 12.55 -9.89
C ARG A 19 -15.40 13.80 -9.40
N PHE A 20 -14.64 14.83 -9.06
CA PHE A 20 -15.16 16.19 -8.93
C PHE A 20 -15.41 16.81 -10.31
N ARG A 21 -16.10 17.96 -10.34
CA ARG A 21 -16.35 18.71 -11.58
C ARG A 21 -15.07 19.13 -12.32
N ASN A 22 -13.95 19.25 -11.59
CA ASN A 22 -12.64 19.57 -12.15
C ASN A 22 -11.86 18.33 -12.65
N GLY A 23 -12.48 17.15 -12.71
CA GLY A 23 -11.89 15.92 -13.24
C GLY A 23 -11.02 15.12 -12.27
N HIS A 24 -10.71 15.65 -11.08
CA HIS A 24 -9.93 14.94 -10.08
C HIS A 24 -10.76 13.84 -9.40
N PHE A 25 -10.16 12.67 -9.19
CA PHE A 25 -10.82 11.58 -8.46
C PHE A 25 -11.08 11.94 -6.99
N LYS A 26 -12.26 11.56 -6.50
CA LYS A 26 -12.67 11.79 -5.11
C LYS A 26 -11.87 10.99 -4.09
N TRP A 27 -11.36 9.81 -4.46
CA TRP A 27 -10.58 8.95 -3.55
C TRP A 27 -9.36 9.68 -2.96
N LYS A 28 -8.81 10.67 -3.68
CA LYS A 28 -7.67 11.50 -3.26
C LYS A 28 -7.95 12.36 -2.01
N LEU A 29 -9.19 12.44 -1.55
CA LEU A 29 -9.53 13.10 -0.28
C LEU A 29 -9.67 12.13 0.90
N ARG A 30 -9.57 10.81 0.67
CA ARG A 30 -9.69 9.80 1.72
C ARG A 30 -8.39 9.72 2.52
N GLN A 31 -8.23 10.60 3.52
CA GLN A 31 -7.02 10.73 4.33
C GLN A 31 -6.54 9.41 4.93
N LYS A 32 -7.44 8.59 5.49
CA LYS A 32 -7.08 7.27 6.05
C LYS A 32 -6.49 6.32 4.98
N PHE A 33 -6.99 6.37 3.75
CA PHE A 33 -6.43 5.57 2.65
C PHE A 33 -5.08 6.09 2.18
N LEU A 34 -4.92 7.42 2.08
CA LEU A 34 -3.64 8.05 1.77
C LEU A 34 -2.56 7.67 2.80
N GLN A 35 -2.90 7.68 4.09
CA GLN A 35 -2.00 7.25 5.16
C GLN A 35 -1.57 5.79 4.96
N LEU A 36 -2.50 4.88 4.63
CA LEU A 36 -2.14 3.49 4.37
C LEU A 36 -1.20 3.35 3.17
N LEU A 37 -1.37 4.15 2.13
CA LEU A 37 -0.45 4.17 0.98
C LEU A 37 0.94 4.66 1.40
N GLU A 38 1.03 5.68 2.26
CA GLU A 38 2.29 6.16 2.85
C GLU A 38 2.97 5.10 3.70
N ASP A 39 2.20 4.42 4.55
CA ASP A 39 2.67 3.39 5.48
C ASP A 39 3.28 2.17 4.77
N THR A 40 3.01 1.99 3.46
CA THR A 40 3.72 0.97 2.67
C THR A 40 5.21 1.28 2.49
N GLY A 41 5.65 2.51 2.77
CA GLY A 41 7.04 2.95 2.59
C GLY A 41 7.53 2.88 1.14
N GLY A 42 6.62 2.82 0.17
CA GLY A 42 6.96 2.58 -1.24
C GLY A 42 7.37 1.14 -1.56
N LEU A 43 7.23 0.20 -0.62
CA LEU A 43 7.55 -1.20 -0.84
C LEU A 43 6.50 -1.85 -1.77
N PRO A 44 6.88 -2.34 -2.96
CA PRO A 44 5.92 -2.88 -3.93
C PRO A 44 5.09 -4.05 -3.37
N ARG A 45 5.70 -4.87 -2.49
CA ARG A 45 5.02 -6.02 -1.87
C ARG A 45 3.98 -5.59 -0.83
N ALA A 46 4.28 -4.57 -0.03
CA ALA A 46 3.32 -4.00 0.92
C ALA A 46 2.17 -3.32 0.18
N LEU A 47 2.48 -2.54 -0.86
CA LEU A 47 1.47 -1.91 -1.71
C LEU A 47 0.56 -2.95 -2.39
N LYS A 48 1.13 -4.03 -2.94
CA LYS A 48 0.33 -5.11 -3.56
C LYS A 48 -0.68 -5.70 -2.56
N GLN A 49 -0.23 -6.00 -1.33
CA GLN A 49 -1.12 -6.55 -0.30
C GLN A 49 -2.20 -5.55 0.09
N LEU A 50 -1.85 -4.28 0.28
CA LEU A 50 -2.81 -3.22 0.58
C LEU A 50 -3.91 -3.13 -0.49
N LEU A 51 -3.53 -3.04 -1.77
CA LEU A 51 -4.49 -2.96 -2.87
C LEU A 51 -5.35 -4.21 -2.98
N TYR A 52 -4.78 -5.41 -2.76
CA TYR A 52 -5.56 -6.65 -2.71
C TYR A 52 -6.66 -6.60 -1.64
N PHE A 53 -6.31 -6.21 -0.41
CA PHE A 53 -7.29 -6.11 0.66
C PHE A 53 -8.35 -5.05 0.38
N CYS A 54 -7.94 -3.87 -0.10
CA CYS A 54 -8.87 -2.80 -0.44
C CYS A 54 -9.82 -3.18 -1.58
N PHE A 55 -9.34 -3.80 -2.65
CA PHE A 55 -10.10 -3.95 -3.90
C PHE A 55 -10.72 -5.34 -4.09
N ASN A 56 -10.45 -6.32 -3.23
CA ASN A 56 -10.94 -7.69 -3.44
C ASN A 56 -11.38 -8.41 -2.17
N TYR A 57 -10.79 -8.08 -1.01
CA TYR A 57 -11.10 -8.80 0.23
C TYR A 57 -12.22 -8.14 1.03
N PHE A 58 -12.15 -6.81 1.20
CA PHE A 58 -13.16 -6.05 1.95
C PHE A 58 -14.29 -5.52 1.08
N ASN A 59 -14.10 -5.56 -0.24
CA ASN A 59 -15.03 -5.11 -1.25
C ASN A 59 -15.02 -6.19 -2.34
N GLU A 60 -16.14 -6.39 -3.02
CA GLU A 60 -16.27 -7.37 -4.11
C GLU A 60 -15.30 -7.04 -5.25
N ASP A 61 -15.11 -5.75 -5.52
CA ASP A 61 -14.13 -5.25 -6.47
C ASP A 61 -13.61 -3.83 -6.13
N ALA A 62 -12.72 -3.33 -6.99
CA ALA A 62 -12.20 -1.96 -6.89
C ALA A 62 -13.30 -0.90 -7.12
N ALA A 63 -14.35 -1.20 -7.88
CA ALA A 63 -15.44 -0.28 -8.16
C ALA A 63 -16.23 0.01 -6.87
N GLU A 64 -16.60 -1.01 -6.09
CA GLU A 64 -17.25 -0.85 -4.79
C GLU A 64 -16.37 -0.01 -3.84
N PHE A 65 -15.05 -0.30 -3.80
CA PHE A 65 -14.13 0.50 -3.00
C PHE A 65 -14.19 1.99 -3.38
N PHE A 66 -14.22 2.33 -4.67
CA PHE A 66 -14.26 3.73 -5.12
C PHE A 66 -15.65 4.37 -5.08
N ALA A 67 -16.72 3.58 -5.22
CA ALA A 67 -18.09 4.06 -5.35
C ALA A 67 -18.61 4.68 -4.05
N GLU A 68 -18.21 4.14 -2.89
CA GLU A 68 -18.88 4.48 -1.64
C GLU A 68 -18.07 5.44 -0.75
N GLU A 69 -18.76 6.40 -0.12
CA GLU A 69 -18.31 7.07 1.10
C GLU A 69 -18.49 6.17 2.35
N LYS A 70 -18.62 4.85 2.15
CA LYS A 70 -18.72 3.89 3.23
C LYS A 70 -17.44 3.93 4.05
N GLU A 71 -17.63 3.97 5.36
CA GLU A 71 -16.52 3.92 6.28
C GLU A 71 -15.85 2.55 6.17
N GLN A 72 -14.69 2.52 5.51
CA GLN A 72 -13.85 1.34 5.44
C GLN A 72 -13.20 1.10 6.80
N SER A 73 -13.13 -0.16 7.23
CA SER A 73 -12.38 -0.53 8.44
C SER A 73 -10.86 -0.49 8.15
N TYR A 74 -10.30 0.72 8.07
CA TYR A 74 -8.88 0.93 7.77
C TYR A 74 -7.96 0.27 8.81
N GLY A 75 -8.40 0.15 10.06
CA GLY A 75 -7.68 -0.58 11.11
C GLY A 75 -7.60 -2.09 10.82
N ASP A 76 -8.69 -2.69 10.31
CA ASP A 76 -8.67 -4.09 9.88
C ASP A 76 -7.84 -4.30 8.62
N ILE A 77 -7.93 -3.39 7.65
CA ILE A 77 -7.08 -3.41 6.46
C ILE A 77 -5.60 -3.42 6.87
N PHE A 78 -5.20 -2.48 7.72
CA PHE A 78 -3.82 -2.39 8.22
C PHE A 78 -3.37 -3.67 8.92
N ARG A 79 -4.19 -4.19 9.84
CA ARG A 79 -3.89 -5.43 10.58
C ARG A 79 -3.74 -6.63 9.65
N ARG A 80 -4.60 -6.76 8.64
CA ARG A 80 -4.56 -7.86 7.66
C ARG A 80 -3.35 -7.77 6.74
N VAL A 81 -3.02 -6.58 6.23
CA VAL A 81 -1.80 -6.35 5.44
C VAL A 81 -0.56 -6.77 6.24
N LYS A 82 -0.46 -6.34 7.51
CA LYS A 82 0.64 -6.74 8.39
C LYS A 82 0.73 -8.25 8.58
N ASN A 83 -0.41 -8.92 8.80
CA ASN A 83 -0.42 -10.36 8.97
C ASN A 83 0.00 -11.09 7.68
N ALA A 84 -0.54 -10.71 6.52
CA ALA A 84 -0.17 -11.32 5.24
C ALA A 84 1.34 -11.17 4.93
N LEU A 85 1.92 -10.00 5.22
CA LEU A 85 3.36 -9.78 5.08
C LEU A 85 4.15 -10.62 6.07
N ASN A 86 3.70 -10.69 7.33
CA ASN A 86 4.32 -11.56 8.32
C ASN A 86 4.30 -13.03 7.90
N ASP A 87 3.18 -13.52 7.37
CA ASP A 87 3.03 -14.93 6.99
C ASP A 87 3.88 -15.26 5.76
N SER A 88 4.04 -14.29 4.84
CA SER A 88 4.86 -14.46 3.63
C SER A 88 6.37 -14.43 3.92
N TYR A 89 6.80 -13.63 4.89
CA TYR A 89 8.23 -13.36 5.13
C TYR A 89 8.74 -13.77 6.51
N ASN A 90 7.87 -14.38 7.32
CA ASN A 90 8.14 -14.80 8.68
C ASN A 90 8.74 -13.69 9.57
N ILE A 91 8.28 -12.45 9.39
CA ILE A 91 8.91 -11.23 9.93
C ILE A 91 9.04 -11.29 11.45
N LYS A 92 7.98 -11.70 12.16
CA LYS A 92 7.97 -11.77 13.63
C LYS A 92 8.99 -12.76 14.17
N ASN A 93 9.12 -13.93 13.55
CA ASN A 93 10.12 -14.92 13.97
C ASN A 93 11.53 -14.42 13.67
N LEU A 94 11.75 -13.81 12.50
CA LEU A 94 13.04 -13.21 12.13
C LEU A 94 13.48 -12.11 13.12
N VAL A 95 12.55 -11.27 13.59
CA VAL A 95 12.81 -10.22 14.59
C VAL A 95 12.93 -10.78 16.01
N GLY A 96 12.15 -11.80 16.36
CA GLY A 96 12.21 -12.44 17.68
C GLY A 96 13.52 -13.20 17.90
N GLU A 97 14.04 -13.86 16.86
CA GLU A 97 15.34 -14.55 16.86
C GLU A 97 16.52 -13.57 16.81
N LYS A 98 16.31 -12.37 16.24
CA LYS A 98 17.31 -11.30 16.17
C LYS A 98 16.83 -10.08 16.96
N LYS A 99 17.02 -10.12 18.28
CA LYS A 99 16.77 -8.98 19.18
C LYS A 99 17.51 -7.68 18.81
N GLU A 100 18.39 -7.67 17.82
CA GLU A 100 19.03 -6.47 17.30
C GLU A 100 18.76 -6.28 15.80
N CYS A 101 18.01 -5.22 15.48
CA CYS A 101 18.07 -4.41 14.27
C CYS A 101 18.45 -5.11 12.95
N PHE A 102 17.58 -6.00 12.43
CA PHE A 102 17.78 -6.57 11.08
C PHE A 102 16.88 -5.98 9.98
N VAL A 103 15.85 -5.21 10.34
CA VAL A 103 14.94 -4.62 9.34
C VAL A 103 15.69 -3.62 8.45
N LEU A 104 16.69 -2.89 8.97
CA LEU A 104 17.49 -1.99 8.14
C LEU A 104 18.45 -2.71 7.16
N ARG A 105 18.82 -3.97 7.42
CA ARG A 105 19.89 -4.65 6.65
C ARG A 105 19.40 -5.40 5.42
N PHE A 106 18.12 -5.77 5.33
CA PHE A 106 17.52 -6.33 4.12
C PHE A 106 17.03 -5.26 3.13
N TYR A 107 16.83 -4.03 3.58
CA TYR A 107 16.42 -2.89 2.75
C TYR A 107 17.55 -1.91 2.42
N TRP A 108 18.78 -2.20 2.86
CA TRP A 108 19.98 -1.39 2.57
C TRP A 108 20.99 -2.24 1.80
N ASN A 109 21.06 -2.07 0.48
CA ASN A 109 22.10 -2.63 -0.36
C ASN A 109 23.08 -1.50 -0.76
N PRO A 110 24.31 -1.46 -0.20
CA PRO A 110 25.28 -0.40 -0.53
C PRO A 110 25.70 -0.35 -2.00
N SER A 111 25.47 -1.43 -2.77
CA SER A 111 25.78 -1.49 -4.19
C SER A 111 24.83 -0.67 -5.07
N ASP A 112 23.67 -0.26 -4.56
CA ASP A 112 22.67 0.49 -5.35
C ASP A 112 23.04 1.99 -5.49
N PHE A 113 24.10 2.45 -4.79
CA PHE A 113 24.60 3.84 -4.82
C PHE A 113 26.07 3.96 -5.24
N GLN A 114 26.67 2.92 -5.83
CA GLN A 114 27.93 3.10 -6.56
C GLN A 114 27.64 3.75 -7.92
N THR A 115 27.50 5.06 -7.94
CA THR A 115 27.80 5.83 -9.15
C THR A 115 29.28 5.65 -9.45
N ASN A 116 29.59 4.97 -10.56
CA ASN A 116 30.94 4.93 -11.12
C ASN A 116 31.48 6.36 -11.24
N PRO A 117 32.65 6.68 -10.66
CA PRO A 117 33.39 7.85 -11.09
C PRO A 117 34.08 7.51 -12.41
N SER A 118 33.73 8.25 -13.45
CA SER A 118 34.56 8.44 -14.65
C SER A 118 34.93 9.91 -14.74
#